data_AF-A0A378I7K2-F1
#
_entry.id   AF-A0A378I7K2-F1
#
_cell.length_a   1.000
_cell.length_b   1.000
_cell.length_c   1.000
_cell.angle_alpha   90.00
_cell.angle_beta   90.00
_cell.angle_gamma   90.00
#
_symmetry.space_group_name_H-M   'P 1'
#
loop_
_entity.id
_entity.type
_entity.pdbx_description
1 polymer ?
#
loop_
_entity_poly.entity_id
_entity_poly.type
_entity_poly.pdbx_seq_one_letter_code
_entity_poly.pdbx_strand_id
1 'polypeptide(L)'
;MSKTRKVLILANGSISLTQNNKEMGYFSFFGLRYAANWLMHNPINFISQLARYCHEKNTLILDGPGTDIAAPQGSLVKSIAALVDGHIGDNGINNNLEKIKHFLIQQSIEAEKAGETLSIFGVGWSRGGFTLCQMRQWLYSQIIDKTMKVETLELYLIDSVLGGPTDRLRYLFNDRKPSGLLSTNVKIHGYYSHNGNLNLWEILLQYFPEKWKFNTPFFSAVMDKNSNSIYCHEDKRYRHIVTNWLFPATHEALIGRSNSPVEAWSGDIVLADIVRNLAEQSFAFQEQWQQAILAKGQLALEQLRESRIACLYNRKFLNNESLTNTIFGQSLSAEDDINLFSSIRDFSSSVGRHGA
;
A
#
# COMPACT_ATOMS: atom_id res chain seq x y z
N MET A 1 -15.57 -12.51 25.61
CA MET A 1 -14.74 -11.99 24.49
C MET A 1 -14.32 -10.58 24.85
N SER A 2 -13.07 -10.19 24.56
CA SER A 2 -12.70 -8.76 24.57
C SER A 2 -13.56 -8.01 23.57
N LYS A 3 -13.90 -6.76 23.88
CA LYS A 3 -14.43 -5.85 22.86
C LYS A 3 -13.25 -5.37 22.02
N THR A 4 -13.43 -5.27 20.71
CA THR A 4 -12.34 -4.92 19.81
C THR A 4 -12.72 -3.68 19.01
N ARG A 5 -11.90 -2.64 19.12
CA ARG A 5 -12.01 -1.41 18.35
C ARG A 5 -11.30 -1.59 17.01
N LYS A 6 -12.07 -1.58 15.92
CA LYS A 6 -11.52 -1.48 14.57
C LYS A 6 -11.01 -0.08 14.31
N VAL A 7 -9.87 0.00 13.63
CA VAL A 7 -9.23 1.22 13.15
C VAL A 7 -8.81 1.01 11.70
N LEU A 8 -9.13 1.95 10.81
CA LEU A 8 -8.76 1.91 9.40
C LEU A 8 -7.82 3.06 9.05
N ILE A 9 -6.76 2.78 8.31
CA ILE A 9 -5.81 3.76 7.80
C ILE A 9 -5.74 3.61 6.28
N LEU A 10 -6.09 4.65 5.55
CA LEU A 10 -6.05 4.69 4.09
C LEU A 10 -4.92 5.65 3.65
N ALA A 11 -3.84 5.12 3.07
CA ALA A 11 -2.61 5.87 2.80
C ALA A 11 -2.30 5.93 1.29
N ASN A 12 -2.55 7.08 0.67
CA ASN A 12 -2.47 7.21 -0.80
C ASN A 12 -1.01 7.34 -1.32
N GLY A 13 -0.84 7.16 -2.63
CA GLY A 13 0.40 7.45 -3.36
C GLY A 13 0.52 8.93 -3.77
N SER A 14 1.73 9.32 -4.16
CA SER A 14 2.21 10.61 -4.74
C SER A 14 1.15 11.47 -5.47
N ILE A 15 1.11 12.81 -5.50
CA ILE A 15 1.87 13.94 -4.89
C ILE A 15 0.82 15.04 -4.62
N SER A 16 0.80 15.68 -3.43
CA SER A 16 -0.11 16.83 -3.21
C SER A 16 0.39 18.11 -3.88
N LEU A 17 -0.43 18.68 -4.76
CA LEU A 17 -0.25 19.98 -5.41
C LEU A 17 -1.43 20.90 -5.04
N THR A 18 -1.51 21.31 -3.78
CA THR A 18 -2.50 22.28 -3.32
C THR A 18 -2.02 23.70 -3.56
N GLN A 19 -2.64 24.42 -4.51
CA GLN A 19 -2.45 25.85 -4.66
C GLN A 19 -3.58 26.60 -3.96
N ASN A 20 -3.21 27.56 -3.09
CA ASN A 20 -4.18 28.39 -2.38
C ASN A 20 -4.80 29.39 -3.36
N ASN A 21 -6.09 29.23 -3.67
CA ASN A 21 -6.96 30.37 -3.96
C ASN A 21 -8.41 30.06 -3.57
N LYS A 22 -9.08 31.10 -3.10
CA LYS A 22 -10.46 31.02 -2.61
C LYS A 22 -11.42 30.91 -3.80
N GLU A 23 -12.53 30.21 -3.55
CA GLU A 23 -13.70 30.07 -4.43
C GLU A 23 -13.52 29.12 -5.63
N MET A 24 -14.24 27.99 -5.55
CA MET A 24 -14.42 26.92 -6.57
C MET A 24 -13.17 26.16 -7.03
N GLY A 25 -13.00 24.95 -6.50
CA GLY A 25 -11.89 24.06 -6.85
C GLY A 25 -12.01 23.40 -8.23
N TYR A 26 -11.23 23.90 -9.20
CA TYR A 26 -10.94 23.25 -10.48
C TYR A 26 -9.45 23.42 -10.83
N PHE A 27 -8.76 22.34 -11.22
CA PHE A 27 -7.29 22.30 -11.35
C PHE A 27 -6.78 22.39 -12.81
N SER A 28 -5.81 23.27 -13.05
CA SER A 28 -5.12 23.51 -14.35
C SER A 28 -3.89 24.40 -14.14
N PHE A 29 -2.74 24.30 -14.84
CA PHE A 29 -2.15 23.25 -15.70
C PHE A 29 -0.68 23.62 -16.02
N PHE A 30 0.20 22.64 -16.27
CA PHE A 30 1.42 22.84 -17.09
C PHE A 30 1.60 21.67 -18.07
N GLY A 31 2.51 21.79 -19.05
CA GLY A 31 2.70 20.86 -20.18
C GLY A 31 2.94 19.38 -19.86
N LEU A 32 3.23 19.03 -18.59
CA LEU A 32 3.02 17.70 -18.01
C LEU A 32 1.52 17.45 -17.74
N ARG A 33 0.68 17.79 -18.73
CA ARG A 33 -0.74 18.18 -18.58
C ARG A 33 -1.64 17.04 -18.10
N TYR A 34 -1.13 15.82 -18.21
CA TYR A 34 -1.79 14.56 -17.90
C TYR A 34 -0.98 13.68 -16.91
N ALA A 35 0.04 14.20 -16.22
CA ALA A 35 0.81 13.39 -15.26
C ALA A 35 0.56 13.81 -13.80
N ALA A 36 0.65 15.11 -13.50
CA ALA A 36 0.61 15.62 -12.13
C ALA A 36 -0.81 15.84 -11.58
N ASN A 37 -1.74 16.38 -12.40
CA ASN A 37 -3.15 16.51 -12.02
C ASN A 37 -3.84 15.14 -11.82
N TRP A 38 -3.25 14.05 -12.30
CA TRP A 38 -3.91 12.75 -12.35
C TRP A 38 -3.96 12.03 -11.00
N LEU A 39 -2.94 12.14 -10.15
CA LEU A 39 -2.75 11.14 -9.09
C LEU A 39 -3.67 11.33 -7.87
N MET A 40 -4.05 12.57 -7.56
CA MET A 40 -4.70 12.93 -6.28
C MET A 40 -6.22 12.74 -6.21
N HIS A 41 -6.96 12.99 -7.29
CA HIS A 41 -8.43 13.17 -7.23
C HIS A 41 -9.19 12.38 -8.31
N ASN A 42 -8.90 11.09 -8.48
CA ASN A 42 -9.78 10.20 -9.23
C ASN A 42 -10.69 9.44 -8.24
N PRO A 43 -12.03 9.64 -8.24
CA PRO A 43 -12.95 8.92 -7.37
C PRO A 43 -12.98 7.39 -7.62
N ILE A 44 -12.34 6.92 -8.69
CA ILE A 44 -12.18 5.49 -9.04
C ILE A 44 -10.97 4.87 -8.32
N ASN A 45 -10.03 5.65 -7.77
CA ASN A 45 -8.90 5.06 -7.03
C ASN A 45 -9.40 4.34 -5.77
N PHE A 46 -8.74 3.24 -5.39
CA PHE A 46 -9.26 2.34 -4.35
C PHE A 46 -9.38 3.00 -2.98
N ILE A 47 -8.47 3.91 -2.66
CA ILE A 47 -8.47 4.63 -1.38
C ILE A 47 -9.63 5.62 -1.29
N SER A 48 -9.95 6.34 -2.37
CA SER A 48 -11.13 7.20 -2.47
C SER A 48 -12.43 6.38 -2.47
N GLN A 49 -12.46 5.21 -3.12
CA GLN A 49 -13.63 4.32 -3.06
C GLN A 49 -13.84 3.78 -1.64
N LEU A 50 -12.80 3.25 -0.99
CA LEU A 50 -12.87 2.76 0.39
C LEU A 50 -13.26 3.89 1.35
N ALA A 51 -12.67 5.07 1.23
CA ALA A 51 -13.03 6.24 2.05
C ALA A 51 -14.50 6.68 1.87
N ARG A 52 -15.08 6.46 0.69
CA ARG A 52 -16.46 6.85 0.37
C ARG A 52 -17.49 5.79 0.82
N TYR A 53 -17.16 4.52 0.65
CA TYR A 53 -18.12 3.41 0.80
C TYR A 53 -17.88 2.53 2.03
N CYS A 54 -16.79 2.75 2.79
CA CYS A 54 -16.59 2.22 4.13
C CYS A 54 -17.03 3.27 5.17
N HIS A 55 -18.00 2.92 6.00
CA HIS A 55 -18.58 3.78 7.02
C HIS A 55 -18.01 3.48 8.42
N GLU A 56 -16.79 2.94 8.50
CA GLU A 56 -16.12 2.66 9.77
C GLU A 56 -15.75 3.97 10.49
N LYS A 57 -16.20 4.09 11.75
CA LYS A 57 -16.08 5.32 12.53
C LYS A 57 -14.64 5.80 12.73
N ASN A 58 -13.71 4.88 12.99
CA ASN A 58 -12.33 5.20 13.36
C ASN A 58 -11.41 5.09 12.13
N THR A 59 -11.63 5.96 11.15
CA THR A 59 -10.87 5.97 9.89
C THR A 59 -9.97 7.19 9.79
N LEU A 60 -8.67 6.96 9.54
CA LEU A 60 -7.71 8.00 9.16
C LEU A 60 -7.43 7.91 7.65
N ILE A 61 -7.68 9.00 6.94
CA ILE A 61 -7.36 9.13 5.52
C ILE A 61 -6.13 10.02 5.40
N LEU A 62 -5.13 9.55 4.64
CA LEU A 62 -3.90 10.26 4.37
C LEU A 62 -3.75 10.44 2.86
N ASP A 63 -3.85 11.69 2.43
CA ASP A 63 -3.35 12.09 1.12
C ASP A 63 -1.87 11.74 1.00
N GLY A 64 -1.45 11.41 -0.22
CA GLY A 64 -0.16 10.78 -0.43
C GLY A 64 1.01 11.63 0.04
N PRO A 65 2.15 11.01 0.43
CA PRO A 65 3.29 11.69 1.08
C PRO A 65 4.11 12.55 0.09
N GLY A 66 3.45 13.35 -0.74
CA GLY A 66 4.05 14.32 -1.64
C GLY A 66 4.71 15.47 -0.87
N THR A 67 5.62 16.14 -1.56
CA THR A 67 6.19 17.41 -1.13
C THR A 67 5.09 18.45 -1.03
N ASP A 68 4.97 19.14 0.11
CA ASP A 68 4.01 20.22 0.25
C ASP A 68 4.48 21.46 -0.52
N ILE A 69 3.89 21.66 -1.70
CA ILE A 69 4.21 22.78 -2.60
C ILE A 69 3.46 24.05 -2.18
N ALA A 70 2.58 24.00 -1.17
CA ALA A 70 1.96 25.19 -0.57
C ALA A 70 2.91 25.93 0.42
N ALA A 71 4.04 25.33 0.81
CA ALA A 71 5.08 26.03 1.54
C ALA A 71 5.61 27.22 0.70
N PRO A 72 5.81 28.44 1.25
CA PRO A 72 6.23 29.63 0.49
C PRO A 72 7.58 29.52 -0.26
N GLN A 73 8.33 28.43 -0.08
CA GLN A 73 9.55 28.12 -0.81
C GLN A 73 9.52 26.75 -1.53
N GLY A 74 8.37 26.09 -1.58
CA GLY A 74 8.15 24.85 -2.31
C GLY A 74 8.15 25.14 -3.81
N SER A 75 8.99 24.42 -4.57
CA SER A 75 8.97 24.49 -6.03
C SER A 75 8.83 23.09 -6.62
N LEU A 76 8.28 23.02 -7.83
CA LEU A 76 8.22 21.78 -8.61
C LEU A 76 9.63 21.18 -8.77
N VAL A 77 10.64 22.03 -8.97
CA VAL A 77 12.06 21.62 -9.05
C VAL A 77 12.55 21.04 -7.73
N LYS A 78 12.22 21.64 -6.57
CA LYS A 78 12.55 21.06 -5.25
C LYS A 78 11.80 19.76 -4.96
N SER A 79 10.61 19.58 -5.53
CA SER A 79 9.80 18.37 -5.36
C SER A 79 10.35 17.22 -6.21
N ILE A 80 10.74 17.52 -7.45
CA ILE A 80 11.46 16.58 -8.32
C ILE A 80 12.86 16.30 -7.77
N ALA A 81 13.58 17.29 -7.23
CA ALA A 81 14.86 17.09 -6.55
C ALA A 81 14.71 16.27 -5.25
N ALA A 82 13.67 16.48 -4.45
CA ALA A 82 13.38 15.64 -3.27
C ALA A 82 13.11 14.17 -3.65
N LEU A 83 12.47 13.97 -4.79
CA LEU A 83 12.22 12.67 -5.42
C LEU A 83 13.48 12.01 -6.01
N VAL A 84 14.54 12.78 -6.26
CA VAL A 84 15.76 12.38 -7.00
C VAL A 84 17.00 12.30 -6.08
N ASP A 85 17.34 13.39 -5.39
CA ASP A 85 18.51 13.54 -4.52
C ASP A 85 18.27 12.97 -3.10
N GLY A 86 17.02 12.64 -2.76
CA GLY A 86 16.62 12.06 -1.49
C GLY A 86 16.79 12.97 -0.24
N HIS A 87 17.27 14.20 -0.40
CA HIS A 87 17.68 15.08 0.70
C HIS A 87 16.66 16.14 1.15
N ILE A 88 15.52 16.27 0.47
CA ILE A 88 14.42 17.19 0.89
C ILE A 88 13.06 16.47 0.83
N GLY A 89 13.06 15.14 1.03
CA GLY A 89 11.87 14.27 0.99
C GLY A 89 11.32 13.87 2.36
N ASP A 90 12.02 14.21 3.44
CA ASP A 90 11.76 13.66 4.78
C ASP A 90 10.43 14.11 5.41
N ASN A 91 9.85 15.20 4.95
CA ASN A 91 8.60 15.72 5.55
C ASN A 91 7.38 14.88 5.17
N GLY A 92 7.27 14.35 3.94
CA GLY A 92 6.03 13.71 3.47
C GLY A 92 5.72 12.38 4.19
N ILE A 93 6.70 11.47 4.22
CA ILE A 93 6.54 10.15 4.85
C ILE A 93 6.54 10.30 6.38
N ASN A 94 7.46 11.08 6.96
CA ASN A 94 7.53 11.21 8.41
C ASN A 94 6.31 11.96 8.96
N ASN A 95 5.80 13.03 8.32
CA ASN A 95 4.59 13.69 8.80
C ASN A 95 3.37 12.76 8.72
N ASN A 96 3.24 11.93 7.68
CA ASN A 96 2.15 10.96 7.62
C ASN A 96 2.33 9.82 8.64
N LEU A 97 3.58 9.41 8.93
CA LEU A 97 3.88 8.47 10.01
C LEU A 97 3.56 9.07 11.40
N GLU A 98 3.89 10.34 11.67
CA GLU A 98 3.54 11.00 12.93
C GLU A 98 2.01 11.20 13.08
N LYS A 99 1.30 11.55 12.00
CA LYS A 99 -0.18 11.55 12.00
C LYS A 99 -0.75 10.18 12.38
N ILE A 100 -0.21 9.10 11.79
CA ILE A 100 -0.58 7.72 12.12
C ILE A 100 -0.30 7.42 13.60
N LYS A 101 0.89 7.77 14.11
CA LYS A 101 1.27 7.56 15.50
C LYS A 101 0.32 8.27 16.45
N HIS A 102 0.07 9.57 16.25
CA HIS A 102 -0.86 10.34 17.08
C HIS A 102 -2.27 9.75 17.06
N PHE A 103 -2.77 9.38 15.88
CA PHE A 103 -4.08 8.74 15.74
C PHE A 103 -4.16 7.39 16.47
N LEU A 104 -3.16 6.51 16.31
CA LEU A 104 -3.11 5.22 16.98
C LEU A 104 -2.93 5.33 18.50
N ILE A 105 -2.14 6.31 18.98
CA ILE A 105 -2.04 6.64 20.41
C ILE A 105 -3.41 7.06 20.95
N GLN A 106 -4.12 7.97 20.27
CA GLN A 106 -5.46 8.40 20.66
C GLN A 106 -6.43 7.20 20.70
N GLN A 107 -6.48 6.39 19.64
CA GLN A 107 -7.36 5.22 19.58
C GLN A 107 -7.01 4.19 20.66
N SER A 108 -5.73 4.01 21.01
CA SER A 108 -5.31 3.13 22.11
C SER A 108 -5.82 3.62 23.47
N ILE A 109 -5.72 4.93 23.74
CA ILE A 109 -6.21 5.55 24.99
C ILE A 109 -7.75 5.46 25.07
N GLU A 110 -8.46 5.67 23.96
CA GLU A 110 -9.92 5.52 23.91
C GLU A 110 -10.37 4.07 24.07
N ALA A 111 -9.67 3.12 23.44
CA ALA A 111 -9.93 1.69 23.57
C ALA A 111 -9.73 1.23 25.02
N GLU A 112 -8.62 1.60 25.66
CA GLU A 112 -8.34 1.21 27.05
C GLU A 112 -9.42 1.73 28.02
N LYS A 113 -9.87 2.99 27.87
CA LYS A 113 -10.98 3.55 28.65
C LYS A 113 -12.31 2.80 28.46
N ALA A 114 -12.51 2.16 27.31
CA ALA A 114 -13.70 1.37 27.01
C ALA A 114 -13.57 -0.13 27.35
N GLY A 115 -12.39 -0.58 27.81
CA GLY A 115 -12.08 -2.00 28.01
C GLY A 115 -11.90 -2.77 26.70
N GLU A 116 -11.43 -2.09 25.65
CA GLU A 116 -11.28 -2.59 24.27
C GLU A 116 -9.82 -2.90 23.92
N THR A 117 -9.61 -3.86 23.01
CA THR A 117 -8.35 -4.07 22.26
C THR A 117 -8.40 -3.35 20.91
N LEU A 118 -7.25 -3.07 20.29
CA LEU A 118 -7.19 -2.52 18.92
C LEU A 118 -7.07 -3.62 17.87
N SER A 119 -7.83 -3.49 16.77
CA SER A 119 -7.54 -4.15 15.50
C SER A 119 -7.31 -3.11 14.42
N ILE A 120 -6.09 -3.08 13.88
CA ILE A 120 -5.56 -2.03 13.02
C ILE A 120 -5.47 -2.55 11.58
N PHE A 121 -6.16 -1.86 10.68
CA PHE A 121 -6.22 -2.19 9.26
C PHE A 121 -5.62 -1.04 8.45
N GLY A 122 -4.72 -1.35 7.52
CA GLY A 122 -4.04 -0.34 6.69
C GLY A 122 -4.09 -0.70 5.22
N VAL A 123 -4.66 0.16 4.37
CA VAL A 123 -4.59 0.04 2.90
C VAL A 123 -3.71 1.16 2.37
N GLY A 124 -2.60 0.81 1.72
CA GLY A 124 -1.63 1.80 1.24
C GLY A 124 -1.11 1.49 -0.15
N TRP A 125 -1.10 2.49 -1.03
CA TRP A 125 -0.55 2.38 -2.38
C TRP A 125 0.75 3.18 -2.52
N SER A 126 1.70 2.66 -3.30
CA SER A 126 2.95 3.36 -3.64
C SER A 126 3.69 3.83 -2.38
N ARG A 127 4.07 5.11 -2.27
CA ARG A 127 4.71 5.67 -1.05
C ARG A 127 3.81 5.63 0.20
N GLY A 128 2.49 5.60 0.05
CA GLY A 128 1.56 5.38 1.15
C GLY A 128 1.66 3.95 1.70
N GLY A 129 1.81 2.96 0.83
CA GLY A 129 2.14 1.58 1.20
C GLY A 129 3.46 1.49 1.97
N PHE A 130 4.51 2.21 1.53
CA PHE A 130 5.76 2.29 2.30
C PHE A 130 5.60 2.97 3.66
N THR A 131 4.75 4.00 3.77
CA THR A 131 4.43 4.64 5.07
C THR A 131 3.80 3.62 6.03
N LEU A 132 2.94 2.72 5.56
CA LEU A 132 2.39 1.62 6.37
C LEU A 132 3.46 0.59 6.76
N CYS A 133 4.49 0.35 5.94
CA CYS A 133 5.63 -0.48 6.32
C CYS A 133 6.46 0.15 7.46
N GLN A 134 6.62 1.47 7.48
CA GLN A 134 7.27 2.19 8.59
C GLN A 134 6.39 2.17 9.86
N MET A 135 5.07 2.35 9.72
CA MET A 135 4.11 2.15 10.81
C MET A 135 4.22 0.75 11.41
N ARG A 136 4.30 -0.31 10.60
CA ARG A 136 4.45 -1.70 11.06
C ARG A 136 5.65 -1.86 12.01
N GLN A 137 6.81 -1.33 11.63
CA GLN A 137 8.04 -1.40 12.43
C GLN A 137 7.88 -0.69 13.78
N TRP A 138 7.33 0.52 13.78
CA TRP A 138 7.05 1.27 15.02
C TRP A 138 6.02 0.56 15.90
N LEU A 139 4.93 0.05 15.31
CA LEU A 139 3.87 -0.62 16.06
C LEU A 139 4.36 -1.92 16.72
N TYR A 140 5.28 -2.65 16.09
CA TYR A 140 5.92 -3.82 16.70
C TYR A 140 6.67 -3.47 17.99
N SER A 141 7.40 -2.34 18.06
CA SER A 141 8.02 -1.94 19.34
C SER A 141 6.97 -1.60 20.39
N GLN A 142 5.90 -0.89 20.02
CA GLN A 142 4.80 -0.56 20.96
C GLN A 142 4.10 -1.81 21.53
N ILE A 143 3.96 -2.87 20.72
CA ILE A 143 3.40 -4.16 21.15
C ILE A 143 4.37 -4.90 22.09
N ILE A 144 5.67 -4.94 21.75
CA ILE A 144 6.71 -5.59 22.57
C ILE A 144 6.85 -4.90 23.94
N ASP A 145 6.88 -3.57 23.95
CA ASP A 145 6.96 -2.74 25.15
C ASP A 145 5.63 -2.70 25.93
N LYS A 146 4.60 -3.41 25.44
CA LYS A 146 3.24 -3.49 25.99
C LYS A 146 2.55 -2.12 26.17
N THR A 147 2.96 -1.10 25.41
CA THR A 147 2.37 0.25 25.43
C THR A 147 1.05 0.34 24.66
N MET A 148 0.80 -0.60 23.73
CA MET A 148 -0.46 -0.72 22.99
C MET A 148 -1.01 -2.15 22.98
N LYS A 149 -2.30 -2.29 23.29
CA LYS A 149 -3.02 -3.58 23.32
C LYS A 149 -3.62 -3.89 21.95
N VAL A 150 -2.79 -4.41 21.04
CA VAL A 150 -3.19 -4.74 19.65
C VAL A 150 -3.49 -6.24 19.52
N GLU A 151 -4.70 -6.56 19.10
CA GLU A 151 -5.18 -7.93 18.85
C GLU A 151 -4.89 -8.39 17.42
N THR A 152 -5.08 -7.49 16.44
CA THR A 152 -4.83 -7.75 15.01
C THR A 152 -4.18 -6.55 14.33
N LEU A 153 -3.22 -6.83 13.43
CA LEU A 153 -2.66 -5.91 12.45
C LEU A 153 -2.79 -6.52 11.05
N GLU A 154 -3.52 -5.87 10.15
CA GLU A 154 -3.72 -6.36 8.77
C GLU A 154 -3.45 -5.26 7.74
N LEU A 155 -2.46 -5.49 6.87
CA LEU A 155 -1.92 -4.48 5.95
C LEU A 155 -2.01 -4.92 4.49
N TYR A 156 -2.57 -4.05 3.65
CA TYR A 156 -2.70 -4.20 2.21
C TYR A 156 -1.75 -3.20 1.54
N LEU A 157 -0.66 -3.73 0.98
CA LEU A 157 0.48 -2.99 0.46
C LEU A 157 0.47 -3.07 -1.07
N ILE A 158 -0.15 -2.09 -1.71
CA ILE A 158 -0.34 -2.04 -3.16
C ILE A 158 0.89 -1.37 -3.79
N ASP A 159 1.75 -2.19 -4.36
CA ASP A 159 2.94 -1.85 -5.13
C ASP A 159 3.81 -0.79 -4.44
N SER A 160 4.13 -1.04 -3.17
CA SER A 160 4.81 -0.10 -2.28
C SER A 160 6.16 0.36 -2.84
N VAL A 161 6.32 1.67 -2.99
CA VAL A 161 7.50 2.31 -3.59
C VAL A 161 8.37 2.96 -2.53
N LEU A 162 9.67 2.67 -2.57
CA LEU A 162 10.68 3.43 -1.83
C LEU A 162 11.07 4.69 -2.60
N GLY A 163 11.31 5.78 -1.88
CA GLY A 163 11.79 7.03 -2.47
C GLY A 163 13.29 7.01 -2.79
N GLY A 164 13.93 8.16 -2.52
CA GLY A 164 15.36 8.36 -2.73
C GLY A 164 16.24 7.47 -1.84
N PRO A 165 17.58 7.59 -1.95
CA PRO A 165 18.53 6.73 -1.25
C PRO A 165 18.24 6.55 0.25
N THR A 166 17.86 7.61 0.97
CA THR A 166 17.52 7.60 2.40
C THR A 166 16.41 6.59 2.77
N ASP A 167 15.33 6.52 1.98
CA ASP A 167 14.24 5.57 2.22
C ASP A 167 14.70 4.11 2.02
N ARG A 168 15.64 3.89 1.10
CA ARG A 168 16.24 2.57 0.81
C ARG A 168 17.12 2.10 1.95
N LEU A 169 17.94 3.00 2.50
CA LEU A 169 18.76 2.71 3.67
C LEU A 169 17.88 2.39 4.89
N ARG A 170 16.82 3.17 5.15
CA ARG A 170 15.84 2.87 6.23
C ARG A 170 15.19 1.49 6.06
N TYR A 171 14.81 1.12 4.84
CA TYR A 171 14.17 -0.15 4.52
C TYR A 171 15.10 -1.40 4.66
N LEU A 172 16.42 -1.18 4.60
CA LEU A 172 17.44 -2.24 4.70
C LEU A 172 18.07 -2.33 6.09
N PHE A 173 18.26 -1.23 6.81
CA PHE A 173 18.88 -1.23 8.15
C PHE A 173 17.89 -1.42 9.31
N ASN A 174 16.60 -1.13 9.11
CA ASN A 174 15.60 -1.44 10.13
C ASN A 174 15.23 -2.93 10.05
N ASP A 175 15.77 -3.72 10.99
CA ASP A 175 15.56 -5.15 11.10
C ASP A 175 14.04 -5.46 11.10
N ARG A 176 13.55 -6.14 10.04
CA ARG A 176 12.11 -6.23 9.78
C ARG A 176 11.40 -7.27 10.64
N LYS A 177 12.17 -8.17 11.25
CA LYS A 177 11.66 -9.20 12.13
C LYS A 177 11.83 -8.71 13.57
N PRO A 178 10.75 -8.59 14.36
CA PRO A 178 10.89 -8.34 15.78
C PRO A 178 11.68 -9.48 16.41
N SER A 179 12.67 -9.15 17.24
CA SER A 179 13.43 -10.09 18.07
C SER A 179 12.60 -10.54 19.29
N GLY A 180 11.39 -11.04 19.05
CA GLY A 180 10.45 -11.45 20.10
C GLY A 180 9.14 -12.05 19.57
N LEU A 181 8.46 -12.78 20.44
CA LEU A 181 7.09 -13.28 20.20
C LEU A 181 6.11 -12.10 20.31
N LEU A 182 5.35 -11.81 19.25
CA LEU A 182 4.30 -10.78 19.28
C LEU A 182 2.98 -11.39 19.73
N SER A 183 2.35 -10.85 20.77
CA SER A 183 1.01 -11.24 21.21
C SER A 183 -0.12 -10.60 20.36
N THR A 184 0.07 -10.58 19.03
CA THR A 184 -0.81 -9.94 18.04
C THR A 184 -0.92 -10.80 16.78
N ASN A 185 -2.11 -10.93 16.21
CA ASN A 185 -2.30 -11.54 14.89
C ASN A 185 -1.85 -10.58 13.79
N VAL A 186 -1.05 -11.06 12.85
CA VAL A 186 -0.49 -10.24 11.77
C VAL A 186 -0.88 -10.84 10.43
N LYS A 187 -1.45 -10.03 9.53
CA LYS A 187 -1.61 -10.38 8.11
C LYS A 187 -1.04 -9.28 7.22
N ILE A 188 -0.31 -9.64 6.18
CA ILE A 188 0.29 -8.69 5.25
C ILE A 188 0.05 -9.19 3.83
N HIS A 189 -0.68 -8.40 3.05
CA HIS A 189 -1.06 -8.67 1.67
C HIS A 189 -0.28 -7.70 0.78
N GLY A 190 0.78 -8.17 0.13
CA GLY A 190 1.53 -7.40 -0.86
C GLY A 190 0.98 -7.64 -2.26
N TYR A 191 0.59 -6.60 -2.98
CA TYR A 191 0.12 -6.70 -4.37
C TYR A 191 1.11 -5.97 -5.27
N TYR A 192 1.74 -6.64 -6.22
CA TYR A 192 2.84 -6.05 -7.00
C TYR A 192 2.55 -6.07 -8.49
N SER A 193 3.04 -5.04 -9.19
CA SER A 193 2.94 -4.92 -10.64
C SER A 193 4.11 -5.65 -11.30
N HIS A 194 3.85 -6.44 -12.35
CA HIS A 194 4.94 -7.04 -13.14
C HIS A 194 5.71 -6.02 -13.99
N ASN A 195 5.06 -4.92 -14.40
CA ASN A 195 5.66 -3.88 -15.24
C ASN A 195 6.32 -2.76 -14.41
N GLY A 196 6.06 -2.67 -13.09
CA GLY A 196 6.62 -1.63 -12.23
C GLY A 196 6.32 -0.21 -12.70
N ASN A 197 7.17 0.73 -12.27
CA ASN A 197 7.20 2.12 -12.75
C ASN A 197 8.12 2.30 -14.00
N LEU A 198 8.28 1.27 -14.84
CA LEU A 198 9.14 1.32 -16.04
C LEU A 198 8.71 2.44 -16.99
N ASN A 199 7.46 2.36 -17.45
CA ASN A 199 6.92 3.22 -18.50
C ASN A 199 6.97 4.71 -18.11
N LEU A 200 6.61 5.04 -16.87
CA LEU A 200 6.63 6.42 -16.38
C LEU A 200 8.06 6.96 -16.28
N TRP A 201 9.03 6.15 -15.84
CA TRP A 201 10.43 6.57 -15.73
C TRP A 201 11.06 6.82 -17.11
N GLU A 202 10.82 5.94 -18.08
CA GLU A 202 11.34 6.11 -19.45
C GLU A 202 10.77 7.34 -20.15
N ILE A 203 9.49 7.66 -19.91
CA ILE A 203 8.87 8.91 -20.37
C ILE A 203 9.52 10.11 -19.66
N LEU A 204 9.69 10.06 -18.34
CA LEU A 204 10.28 11.17 -17.57
C LEU A 204 11.73 11.48 -17.99
N LEU A 205 12.55 10.47 -18.29
CA LEU A 205 13.93 10.64 -18.75
C LEU A 205 14.04 11.51 -20.01
N GLN A 206 13.06 11.45 -20.92
CA GLN A 206 13.05 12.23 -22.18
C GLN A 206 12.90 13.75 -21.95
N TYR A 207 12.39 14.16 -20.78
CA TYR A 207 12.16 15.57 -20.44
C TYR A 207 13.26 16.16 -19.54
N PHE A 208 14.23 15.35 -19.10
CA PHE A 208 15.34 15.83 -18.29
C PHE A 208 16.56 16.18 -19.17
N PRO A 209 17.19 17.37 -19.00
CA PRO A 209 18.36 17.72 -19.79
C PRO A 209 19.54 16.76 -19.51
N GLU A 210 20.32 16.37 -20.53
CA GLU A 210 21.37 15.34 -20.44
C GLU A 210 22.39 15.51 -19.31
N LYS A 211 22.62 16.75 -18.84
CA LYS A 211 23.48 17.04 -17.68
C LYS A 211 22.97 16.43 -16.36
N TRP A 212 21.70 16.05 -16.29
CA TRP A 212 21.07 15.39 -15.16
C TRP A 212 20.96 13.88 -15.42
N LYS A 213 22.09 13.16 -15.33
CA LYS A 213 22.11 11.69 -15.43
C LYS A 213 21.55 11.06 -14.15
N PHE A 214 20.25 10.78 -14.15
CA PHE A 214 19.57 10.14 -13.02
C PHE A 214 19.66 8.61 -13.09
N ASN A 215 20.48 8.02 -12.22
CA ASN A 215 20.73 6.58 -12.18
C ASN A 215 19.67 5.78 -11.39
N THR A 216 18.71 6.42 -10.74
CA THR A 216 17.84 5.78 -9.74
C THR A 216 16.35 5.97 -10.02
N PRO A 217 15.72 5.01 -10.74
CA PRO A 217 14.27 4.86 -10.78
C PRO A 217 13.59 4.82 -9.40
N PHE A 218 12.27 5.01 -9.41
CA PHE A 218 11.41 4.55 -8.32
C PHE A 218 11.28 3.04 -8.36
N PHE A 219 11.48 2.39 -7.21
CA PHE A 219 11.41 0.94 -7.09
C PHE A 219 10.26 0.52 -6.20
N SER A 220 9.43 -0.39 -6.72
CA SER A 220 8.48 -1.18 -5.93
C SER A 220 9.26 -2.11 -5.01
N ALA A 221 9.77 -1.57 -3.91
CA ALA A 221 10.72 -2.22 -3.03
C ALA A 221 10.09 -2.43 -1.65
N VAL A 222 9.05 -3.27 -1.66
CA VAL A 222 8.79 -4.18 -0.55
C VAL A 222 8.77 -5.59 -1.11
N MET A 223 9.62 -6.47 -0.58
CA MET A 223 9.47 -7.93 -0.62
C MET A 223 10.01 -8.50 0.69
N ASP A 224 9.08 -8.84 1.58
CA ASP A 224 9.31 -9.88 2.59
C ASP A 224 8.86 -11.20 1.96
N LYS A 225 9.52 -12.33 2.25
CA LYS A 225 9.09 -13.65 1.74
C LYS A 225 7.66 -13.99 2.22
N ASN A 226 6.94 -14.84 1.48
CA ASN A 226 5.71 -15.40 2.02
C ASN A 226 6.05 -16.15 3.32
N SER A 227 5.15 -16.08 4.28
CA SER A 227 5.34 -16.80 5.53
C SER A 227 4.00 -17.04 6.20
N ASN A 228 3.91 -18.16 6.91
CA ASN A 228 2.76 -18.51 7.72
C ASN A 228 3.29 -19.15 9.00
N SER A 229 3.28 -18.38 10.09
CA SER A 229 3.76 -18.80 11.40
C SER A 229 2.60 -18.80 12.38
N ILE A 230 2.49 -19.87 13.15
CA ILE A 230 1.47 -20.04 14.18
C ILE A 230 2.18 -20.45 15.46
N TYR A 231 1.87 -19.78 16.56
CA TYR A 231 2.42 -20.11 17.88
C TYR A 231 1.40 -19.80 18.98
N CYS A 232 1.67 -20.30 20.18
CA CYS A 232 0.87 -20.06 21.36
C CYS A 232 1.66 -19.21 22.37
N HIS A 233 0.98 -18.27 23.02
CA HIS A 233 1.54 -17.44 24.09
C HIS A 233 0.41 -17.07 25.06
N GLU A 234 0.61 -17.27 26.37
CA GLU A 234 -0.41 -17.03 27.42
C GLU A 234 -1.79 -17.65 27.04
N ASP A 235 -1.77 -18.95 26.70
CA ASP A 235 -2.91 -19.78 26.25
C ASP A 235 -3.67 -19.30 25.01
N LYS A 236 -3.22 -18.24 24.35
CA LYS A 236 -3.78 -17.73 23.10
C LYS A 236 -2.94 -18.16 21.90
N ARG A 237 -3.61 -18.49 20.80
CA ARG A 237 -3.00 -18.83 19.52
C ARG A 237 -2.90 -17.60 18.64
N TYR A 238 -1.69 -17.27 18.21
CA TYR A 238 -1.39 -16.15 17.32
C TYR A 238 -1.01 -16.64 15.93
N ARG A 239 -1.38 -15.87 14.91
CA ARG A 239 -1.15 -16.18 13.50
C ARG A 239 -0.50 -15.01 12.79
N HIS A 240 0.66 -15.26 12.19
CA HIS A 240 1.41 -14.32 11.35
C HIS A 240 1.41 -14.84 9.92
N ILE A 241 0.81 -14.09 8.99
CA ILE A 241 0.80 -14.39 7.56
C ILE A 241 1.39 -13.22 6.78
N VAL A 242 2.30 -13.53 5.86
CA VAL A 242 2.71 -12.64 4.77
C VAL A 242 2.40 -13.34 3.46
N THR A 243 1.68 -12.67 2.57
CA THR A 243 1.28 -13.18 1.26
C THR A 243 1.51 -12.09 0.22
N ASN A 244 2.39 -12.39 -0.72
CA ASN A 244 2.78 -11.52 -1.82
C ASN A 244 2.15 -12.05 -3.11
N TRP A 245 1.60 -11.17 -3.93
CA TRP A 245 0.90 -11.48 -5.18
C TRP A 245 1.52 -10.69 -6.33
N LEU A 246 1.84 -11.34 -7.45
CA LEU A 246 2.24 -10.67 -8.68
C LEU A 246 1.11 -10.66 -9.72
N PHE A 247 0.87 -9.48 -10.27
CA PHE A 247 -0.16 -9.23 -11.28
C PHE A 247 0.43 -8.80 -12.63
N PRO A 248 -0.20 -9.19 -13.76
CA PRO A 248 0.12 -8.70 -15.09
C PRO A 248 -0.38 -7.26 -15.30
N ALA A 249 0.03 -6.36 -14.41
CA ALA A 249 -0.36 -4.95 -14.39
C ALA A 249 0.84 -3.98 -14.38
N THR A 250 0.57 -2.70 -14.66
CA THR A 250 1.38 -1.51 -14.33
C THR A 250 1.10 -1.01 -12.91
N HIS A 251 1.93 -0.08 -12.42
CA HIS A 251 1.81 0.53 -11.09
C HIS A 251 0.44 1.20 -10.84
N GLU A 252 -0.08 1.90 -11.84
CA GLU A 252 -1.36 2.62 -11.81
C GLU A 252 -2.56 1.71 -12.03
N ALA A 253 -2.42 0.65 -12.84
CA ALA A 253 -3.46 -0.34 -13.05
C ALA A 253 -3.91 -1.02 -11.75
N LEU A 254 -2.97 -1.24 -10.81
CA LEU A 254 -3.26 -1.78 -9.48
C LEU A 254 -4.06 -0.85 -8.55
N ILE A 255 -4.43 0.35 -8.98
CA ILE A 255 -5.44 1.20 -8.32
C ILE A 255 -6.65 1.50 -9.21
N GLY A 256 -6.94 0.61 -10.17
CA GLY A 256 -8.12 0.68 -11.02
C GLY A 256 -8.00 1.68 -12.18
N ARG A 257 -6.77 1.98 -12.62
CA ARG A 257 -6.50 2.93 -13.70
C ARG A 257 -5.70 2.27 -14.82
N SER A 258 -6.41 1.77 -15.83
CA SER A 258 -5.78 1.15 -16.99
C SER A 258 -6.48 1.51 -18.29
N ASN A 259 -5.70 1.48 -19.37
CA ASN A 259 -6.15 1.57 -20.75
C ASN A 259 -6.22 0.18 -21.45
N SER A 260 -5.96 -0.92 -20.73
CA SER A 260 -6.02 -2.30 -21.26
C SER A 260 -6.87 -3.23 -20.37
N PRO A 261 -7.58 -4.24 -20.94
CA PRO A 261 -8.45 -5.12 -20.15
C PRO A 261 -7.73 -5.91 -19.05
N VAL A 262 -6.56 -6.47 -19.36
CA VAL A 262 -5.75 -7.33 -18.46
C VAL A 262 -5.34 -6.61 -17.17
N GLU A 263 -4.88 -5.37 -17.33
CA GLU A 263 -4.50 -4.49 -16.24
C GLU A 263 -5.72 -4.02 -15.43
N ALA A 264 -6.84 -3.71 -16.10
CA ALA A 264 -8.09 -3.37 -15.43
C ALA A 264 -8.60 -4.52 -14.56
N TRP A 265 -8.60 -5.76 -15.09
CA TRP A 265 -8.93 -6.96 -14.33
C TRP A 265 -8.01 -7.16 -13.13
N SER A 266 -6.70 -6.94 -13.31
CA SER A 266 -5.72 -7.02 -12.21
C SER A 266 -6.05 -6.03 -11.08
N GLY A 267 -6.43 -4.80 -11.40
CA GLY A 267 -6.92 -3.84 -10.41
C GLY A 267 -8.20 -4.31 -9.71
N ASP A 268 -9.19 -4.76 -10.47
CA ASP A 268 -10.49 -5.20 -9.93
C ASP A 268 -10.34 -6.39 -8.95
N ILE A 269 -9.44 -7.32 -9.24
CA ILE A 269 -9.09 -8.44 -8.34
C ILE A 269 -8.48 -7.92 -7.03
N VAL A 270 -7.56 -6.94 -7.08
CA VAL A 270 -6.94 -6.36 -5.88
C VAL A 270 -7.97 -5.67 -4.99
N LEU A 271 -8.84 -4.83 -5.58
CA LEU A 271 -9.89 -4.16 -4.81
C LEU A 271 -10.88 -5.17 -4.20
N ALA A 272 -11.27 -6.20 -4.94
CA ALA A 272 -12.15 -7.26 -4.45
C ALA A 272 -11.53 -8.08 -3.32
N ASP A 273 -10.22 -8.39 -3.37
CA ASP A 273 -9.54 -9.07 -2.28
C ASP A 273 -9.47 -8.22 -1.01
N ILE A 274 -9.13 -6.93 -1.13
CA ILE A 274 -9.13 -6.00 0.00
C ILE A 274 -10.54 -5.90 0.61
N VAL A 275 -11.58 -5.73 -0.22
CA VAL A 275 -12.98 -5.64 0.25
C VAL A 275 -13.45 -6.96 0.88
N ARG A 276 -13.09 -8.12 0.34
CA ARG A 276 -13.39 -9.43 0.94
C ARG A 276 -12.79 -9.55 2.34
N ASN A 277 -11.48 -9.34 2.48
CA ASN A 277 -10.80 -9.52 3.76
C ASN A 277 -11.32 -8.51 4.82
N LEU A 278 -11.56 -7.24 4.44
CA LEU A 278 -12.18 -6.27 5.34
C LEU A 278 -13.63 -6.65 5.72
N ALA A 279 -14.43 -7.17 4.78
CA ALA A 279 -15.79 -7.64 5.07
C ALA A 279 -15.80 -8.86 6.02
N GLU A 280 -14.85 -9.79 5.88
CA GLU A 280 -14.64 -10.89 6.85
C GLU A 280 -14.33 -10.38 8.26
N GLN A 281 -13.72 -9.20 8.38
CA GLN A 281 -13.48 -8.50 9.66
C GLN A 281 -14.64 -7.57 10.06
N SER A 282 -15.83 -7.75 9.45
CA SER A 282 -17.07 -7.03 9.77
C SER A 282 -16.96 -5.51 9.62
N PHE A 283 -16.20 -5.03 8.63
CA PHE A 283 -16.21 -3.61 8.25
C PHE A 283 -17.55 -3.21 7.63
N ALA A 284 -18.04 -2.02 8.00
CA ALA A 284 -19.33 -1.52 7.54
C ALA A 284 -19.22 -0.88 6.14
N PHE A 285 -19.54 -1.64 5.10
CA PHE A 285 -19.61 -1.13 3.72
C PHE A 285 -21.03 -0.82 3.26
N GLN A 286 -21.19 0.06 2.26
CA GLN A 286 -22.43 0.13 1.48
C GLN A 286 -22.63 -1.20 0.73
N GLU A 287 -23.66 -1.96 1.12
CA GLU A 287 -23.91 -3.34 0.65
C GLU A 287 -23.91 -3.48 -0.88
N GLN A 288 -24.64 -2.62 -1.59
CA GLN A 288 -24.71 -2.63 -3.06
C GLN A 288 -23.34 -2.42 -3.71
N TRP A 289 -22.48 -1.57 -3.13
CA TRP A 289 -21.13 -1.34 -3.63
C TRP A 289 -20.23 -2.56 -3.35
N GLN A 290 -20.29 -3.11 -2.13
CA GLN A 290 -19.55 -4.33 -1.77
C GLN A 290 -19.88 -5.50 -2.71
N GLN A 291 -21.16 -5.78 -2.93
CA GLN A 291 -21.62 -6.84 -3.83
C GLN A 291 -21.13 -6.61 -5.27
N ALA A 292 -21.24 -5.38 -5.77
CA ALA A 292 -20.77 -5.02 -7.12
C ALA A 292 -19.26 -5.19 -7.28
N ILE A 293 -18.45 -4.79 -6.29
CA ILE A 293 -17.00 -4.95 -6.31
C ILE A 293 -16.58 -6.43 -6.28
N LEU A 294 -17.19 -7.24 -5.41
CA LEU A 294 -16.88 -8.67 -5.33
C LEU A 294 -17.27 -9.41 -6.63
N ALA A 295 -18.42 -9.10 -7.22
CA ALA A 295 -18.83 -9.64 -8.52
C ALA A 295 -17.89 -9.21 -9.66
N LYS A 296 -17.45 -7.94 -9.67
CA LYS A 296 -16.49 -7.42 -10.66
C LYS A 296 -15.14 -8.11 -10.53
N GLY A 297 -14.65 -8.32 -9.30
CA GLY A 297 -13.42 -9.06 -9.03
C GLY A 297 -13.49 -10.54 -9.43
N GLN A 298 -14.66 -11.18 -9.27
CA GLN A 298 -14.86 -12.56 -9.73
C GLN A 298 -14.73 -12.66 -11.25
N LEU A 299 -15.47 -11.83 -12.00
CA LEU A 299 -15.40 -11.80 -13.46
C LEU A 299 -13.98 -11.48 -13.95
N ALA A 300 -13.31 -10.54 -13.30
CA ALA A 300 -11.92 -10.19 -13.59
C ALA A 300 -10.96 -11.38 -13.36
N LEU A 301 -11.13 -12.14 -12.28
CA LEU A 301 -10.31 -13.32 -11.96
C LEU A 301 -10.52 -14.45 -12.98
N GLU A 302 -11.75 -14.67 -13.41
CA GLU A 302 -12.11 -15.63 -14.47
C GLU A 302 -11.45 -15.25 -15.80
N GLN A 303 -11.70 -14.02 -16.28
CA GLN A 303 -11.11 -13.49 -17.52
C GLN A 303 -9.58 -13.53 -17.50
N LEU A 304 -8.95 -13.18 -16.38
CA LEU A 304 -7.50 -13.18 -16.26
C LEU A 304 -6.91 -14.60 -16.26
N ARG A 305 -7.61 -15.59 -15.70
CA ARG A 305 -7.23 -17.02 -15.80
C ARG A 305 -7.41 -17.57 -17.21
N GLU A 306 -8.50 -17.23 -17.89
CA GLU A 306 -8.79 -17.64 -19.26
C GLU A 306 -7.78 -17.07 -20.27
N SER A 307 -7.25 -15.88 -20.01
CA SER A 307 -6.31 -15.18 -20.90
C SER A 307 -4.99 -15.94 -21.17
N ARG A 308 -4.65 -16.96 -20.36
CA ARG A 308 -3.42 -17.78 -20.46
C ARG A 308 -2.14 -16.96 -20.65
N ILE A 309 -2.08 -15.77 -20.06
CA ILE A 309 -0.91 -14.89 -20.18
C ILE A 309 0.30 -15.61 -19.56
N ALA A 310 1.21 -16.03 -20.43
CA ALA A 310 2.55 -16.45 -20.05
C ALA A 310 3.30 -15.18 -19.61
N CYS A 311 3.13 -14.82 -18.33
CA CYS A 311 3.79 -13.67 -17.73
C CYS A 311 5.31 -13.83 -17.85
N LEU A 312 5.93 -13.18 -18.84
CA LEU A 312 7.36 -12.99 -18.90
C LEU A 312 7.72 -11.96 -17.82
N TYR A 313 7.97 -12.45 -16.61
CA TYR A 313 8.22 -11.63 -15.43
C TYR A 313 9.48 -10.79 -15.63
N ASN A 314 9.37 -9.47 -15.41
CA ASN A 314 10.51 -8.56 -15.47
C ASN A 314 10.30 -7.39 -14.49
N ARG A 315 10.57 -7.65 -13.21
CA ARG A 315 10.48 -6.66 -12.15
C ARG A 315 11.87 -6.11 -11.83
N LYS A 316 11.95 -4.81 -11.51
CA LYS A 316 13.18 -4.22 -10.97
C LYS A 316 13.26 -4.48 -9.48
N PHE A 317 14.34 -5.12 -9.03
CA PHE A 317 14.62 -5.35 -7.62
C PHE A 317 15.77 -4.47 -7.13
N LEU A 318 15.78 -4.14 -5.83
CA LEU A 318 17.01 -3.70 -5.18
C LEU A 318 17.99 -4.88 -5.19
N ASN A 319 19.25 -4.62 -5.52
CA ASN A 319 20.28 -5.61 -5.24
C ASN A 319 20.51 -5.64 -3.72
N ASN A 320 20.16 -6.75 -3.06
CA ASN A 320 20.35 -6.92 -1.62
C ASN A 320 21.83 -6.88 -1.20
N GLU A 321 22.77 -7.11 -2.13
CA GLU A 321 24.22 -7.01 -1.93
C GLU A 321 24.76 -5.58 -2.19
N SER A 322 23.99 -4.69 -2.82
CA SER A 322 24.48 -3.37 -3.25
C SER A 322 23.40 -2.28 -3.17
N LEU A 323 23.48 -1.47 -2.11
CA LEU A 323 22.48 -0.48 -1.66
C LEU A 323 22.06 0.57 -2.71
N THR A 324 22.88 0.81 -3.73
CA THR A 324 22.65 1.82 -4.79
C THR A 324 22.21 1.22 -6.12
N ASN A 325 22.38 -0.09 -6.30
CA ASN A 325 22.26 -0.75 -7.58
C ASN A 325 20.98 -1.58 -7.62
N THR A 326 20.35 -1.63 -8.79
CA THR A 326 19.13 -2.40 -8.99
C THR A 326 19.26 -3.33 -10.16
N ILE A 327 18.75 -4.54 -10.01
CA ILE A 327 18.76 -5.52 -11.08
C ILE A 327 17.54 -5.22 -11.96
N PHE A 328 17.81 -4.64 -13.12
CA PHE A 328 16.85 -4.52 -14.22
C PHE A 328 16.79 -5.87 -14.95
N GLY A 329 15.64 -6.27 -15.48
CA GLY A 329 15.56 -7.45 -16.34
C GLY A 329 15.32 -8.78 -15.63
N GLN A 330 15.28 -8.84 -14.30
CA GLN A 330 15.24 -10.12 -13.60
C GLN A 330 13.84 -10.75 -13.63
N SER A 331 13.79 -11.95 -14.20
CA SER A 331 12.64 -12.84 -14.09
C SER A 331 12.58 -13.49 -12.70
N LEU A 332 11.35 -13.74 -12.23
CA LEU A 332 11.13 -14.47 -10.99
C LEU A 332 11.80 -15.84 -11.06
N SER A 333 12.63 -16.10 -10.07
CA SER A 333 13.13 -17.42 -9.70
C SER A 333 12.11 -18.13 -8.81
N ALA A 334 12.32 -19.43 -8.58
CA ALA A 334 11.56 -20.18 -7.57
C ALA A 334 11.84 -19.72 -6.13
N GLU A 335 12.88 -18.90 -5.89
CA GLU A 335 13.33 -18.47 -4.57
C GLU A 335 12.74 -17.13 -4.10
N ASP A 336 12.15 -16.36 -5.03
CA ASP A 336 11.57 -15.03 -4.80
C ASP A 336 10.32 -15.07 -3.92
N ASP A 337 9.68 -16.24 -3.80
CA ASP A 337 8.55 -16.51 -2.90
C ASP A 337 7.41 -15.48 -3.02
N ILE A 338 6.90 -15.35 -4.24
CA ILE A 338 5.73 -14.54 -4.60
C ILE A 338 4.68 -15.46 -5.22
N ASN A 339 3.42 -15.33 -4.80
CA ASN A 339 2.30 -16.04 -5.41
C ASN A 339 1.93 -15.40 -6.74
N LEU A 340 1.57 -16.23 -7.71
CA LEU A 340 0.93 -15.78 -8.94
C LEU A 340 -0.55 -15.51 -8.65
N PHE A 341 -1.15 -14.50 -9.29
CA PHE A 341 -2.58 -14.19 -9.15
C PHE A 341 -3.51 -15.40 -9.41
N SER A 342 -3.05 -16.40 -10.16
CA SER A 342 -3.81 -17.60 -10.49
C SER A 342 -4.23 -18.42 -9.26
N SER A 343 -3.47 -18.36 -8.14
CA SER A 343 -3.81 -19.04 -6.88
C SER A 343 -4.71 -18.24 -5.93
N ILE A 344 -5.17 -17.04 -6.32
CA ILE A 344 -6.19 -16.28 -5.57
C ILE A 344 -7.49 -17.08 -5.53
N ARG A 345 -8.10 -17.24 -4.34
CA ARG A 345 -9.41 -17.89 -4.23
C ARG A 345 -10.52 -17.01 -4.77
N ASP A 346 -11.55 -17.66 -5.32
CA ASP A 346 -12.73 -17.01 -5.87
C ASP A 346 -13.43 -16.08 -4.86
N PHE A 347 -14.08 -15.04 -5.38
CA PHE A 347 -14.83 -14.03 -4.62
C PHE A 347 -16.33 -14.36 -4.55
N SER A 348 -16.83 -15.16 -5.50
CA SER A 348 -18.20 -15.69 -5.49
C SER A 348 -18.48 -16.64 -4.32
N SER A 349 -17.43 -17.21 -3.70
CA SER A 349 -17.55 -18.09 -2.54
C SER A 349 -17.68 -17.31 -1.22
N SER A 350 -18.88 -16.78 -0.97
CA SER A 350 -19.44 -16.62 0.39
C SER A 350 -20.87 -17.18 0.33
N VAL A 351 -21.39 -17.98 1.28
CA VAL A 351 -21.19 -17.98 2.74
C VAL A 351 -21.08 -19.42 3.27
N GLY A 352 -19.92 -19.80 3.80
CA GLY A 352 -19.63 -21.14 4.33
C GLY A 352 -19.57 -21.22 5.85
N ARG A 353 -20.73 -21.16 6.51
CA ARG A 353 -21.02 -21.50 7.94
C ARG A 353 -19.83 -21.52 8.93
N HIS A 354 -19.84 -20.56 9.86
CA HIS A 354 -19.52 -20.92 11.25
C HIS A 354 -20.64 -21.83 11.79
N GLY A 355 -20.29 -22.92 12.48
CA GLY A 355 -21.22 -23.73 13.26
C GLY A 355 -21.55 -25.11 12.69
N ALA A 356 -20.70 -26.09 13.00
CA ALA A 356 -21.06 -27.45 13.40
C ALA A 356 -19.98 -27.90 14.41
#